data_AF-A0A4P6USK6-F1
#
_entry.id   AF-A0A4P6USK6-F1
#
_cell.length_a   1.000
_cell.length_b   1.000
_cell.length_c   1.000
_cell.angle_alpha   90.00
_cell.angle_beta   90.00
_cell.angle_gamma   90.00
#
_symmetry.space_group_name_H-M   'P 1'
#
loop_
_entity.id
_entity.type
_entity.pdbx_description
1 polymer ?
#
loop_
_entity_poly.entity_id
_entity_poly.type
_entity_poly.pdbx_seq_one_letter_code
_entity_poly.pdbx_strand_id
1 'polypeptide(L)'
;MKCQITESGYLHIPAEIAQQYFTTGAVIALLKGKELLIMPVNYVGAGGLILKYRNAKGDRSVLLSELLPEDVDYGMRDVQWDEEALALRIPLYIT
;
A
#
# COMPACT_ATOMS: atom_id res chain seq x y z
N MET A 1 10.66 2.63 6.33
CA MET A 1 10.57 1.32 5.62
C MET A 1 10.47 1.60 4.12
N LYS A 2 10.51 0.59 3.23
CA LYS A 2 10.36 0.84 1.78
C LYS A 2 9.26 0.02 1.12
N CYS A 3 8.53 0.63 0.20
CA CYS A 3 7.59 -0.01 -0.72
C CYS A 3 7.90 0.40 -2.17
N GLN A 4 7.26 -0.22 -3.16
CA GLN A 4 7.42 0.16 -4.57
C GLN A 4 6.06 0.41 -5.23
N ILE A 5 5.90 1.54 -5.90
CA ILE A 5 4.82 1.76 -6.87
C ILE A 5 5.34 1.29 -8.23
N THR A 6 4.65 0.37 -8.89
CA THR A 6 5.07 -0.17 -10.19
C THR A 6 4.44 0.60 -11.34
N GLU A 7 5.09 0.58 -12.51
CA GLU A 7 4.54 1.12 -13.77
C GLU A 7 3.21 0.45 -14.15
N SER A 8 3.00 -0.80 -13.75
CA SER A 8 1.74 -1.52 -13.92
C SER A 8 0.64 -1.15 -12.91
N GLY A 9 0.87 -0.14 -12.07
CA GLY A 9 -0.10 0.37 -11.11
C GLY A 9 -0.28 -0.49 -9.86
N TYR A 10 0.69 -1.34 -9.52
CA TYR A 10 0.69 -2.08 -8.25
C TYR A 10 1.48 -1.35 -7.17
N LEU A 11 1.08 -1.56 -5.93
CA LEU A 11 1.94 -1.33 -4.78
C LEU A 11 2.53 -2.66 -4.31
N HIS A 12 3.85 -2.77 -4.30
CA HIS A 12 4.56 -3.86 -3.66
C HIS A 12 4.93 -3.50 -2.22
N ILE A 13 4.56 -4.38 -1.29
CA ILE A 13 4.79 -4.25 0.14
C ILE A 13 5.66 -5.42 0.60
N PRO A 14 6.85 -5.18 1.19
CA PRO A 14 7.67 -6.24 1.75
C PRO A 14 6.97 -7.04 2.84
N ALA A 15 7.37 -8.30 2.99
CA ALA A 15 6.82 -9.23 3.97
C ALA A 15 6.83 -8.68 5.40
N GLU A 16 7.90 -8.00 5.81
CA GLU A 16 8.04 -7.38 7.14
C GLU A 16 6.90 -6.41 7.44
N ILE A 17 6.64 -5.46 6.53
CA ILE A 17 5.56 -4.47 6.66
C ILE A 17 4.20 -5.17 6.63
N ALA A 18 4.03 -6.12 5.70
CA ALA A 18 2.76 -6.84 5.54
C ALA A 18 2.39 -7.65 6.79
N GLN A 19 3.35 -8.33 7.41
CA GLN A 19 3.14 -9.13 8.62
C GLN A 19 2.89 -8.25 9.84
N GLN A 20 3.56 -7.10 9.92
CA GLN A 20 3.42 -6.18 11.05
C GLN A 20 2.08 -5.44 11.05
N TYR A 21 1.63 -4.96 9.89
CA TYR A 21 0.50 -4.02 9.82
C TYR A 21 -0.74 -4.52 9.07
N PHE A 22 -0.64 -5.58 8.26
CA PHE A 22 -1.69 -5.98 7.31
C PHE A 22 -2.06 -7.47 7.41
N THR A 23 -2.41 -7.91 8.62
CA THR A 23 -2.64 -9.33 8.94
C THR A 23 -3.88 -9.94 8.28
N THR A 24 -4.89 -9.14 7.95
CA THR A 24 -6.17 -9.62 7.37
C THR A 24 -6.11 -9.83 5.85
N GLY A 25 -5.04 -9.36 5.19
CA GLY A 25 -4.86 -9.53 3.75
C GLY A 25 -5.79 -8.69 2.86
N ALA A 26 -6.50 -7.71 3.44
CA ALA A 26 -7.28 -6.73 2.72
C ALA A 26 -6.95 -5.31 3.21
N VAL A 27 -6.99 -4.34 2.30
CA VAL A 27 -6.67 -2.95 2.58
C VAL A 27 -7.69 -1.98 2.01
N ILE A 28 -7.77 -0.81 2.62
CA ILE A 28 -8.39 0.38 2.04
C ILE A 28 -7.26 1.25 1.52
N ALA A 29 -7.47 1.84 0.35
CA ALA A 29 -6.56 2.81 -0.25
C ALA A 29 -7.28 4.15 -0.38
N LEU A 30 -6.62 5.23 0.06
CA LEU A 30 -7.16 6.58 0.03
C LEU A 30 -6.10 7.58 -0.43
N LEU A 31 -6.44 8.42 -1.41
CA LEU A 31 -5.61 9.57 -1.75
C LEU A 31 -5.85 10.71 -0.75
N LYS A 32 -4.77 11.27 -0.21
CA LYS A 32 -4.80 12.45 0.66
C LYS A 32 -3.69 13.42 0.26
N GLY A 33 -4.03 14.41 -0.56
CA GLY A 33 -3.05 15.37 -1.07
C GLY A 33 -2.00 14.69 -1.96
N LYS A 34 -0.72 14.75 -1.56
CA LYS A 34 0.42 14.15 -2.29
C LYS A 34 0.81 12.75 -1.80
N GLU A 35 -0.07 12.13 -1.01
CA GLU A 35 0.18 10.83 -0.40
C GLU A 35 -0.98 9.87 -0.68
N LEU A 36 -0.62 8.61 -0.73
CA LEU A 36 -1.51 7.47 -0.70
C LEU A 36 -1.46 6.85 0.70
N LEU A 37 -2.63 6.73 1.32
CA LEU A 37 -2.83 6.05 2.59
C LEU A 37 -3.30 4.62 2.34
N ILE A 38 -2.58 3.64 2.90
CA ILE A 38 -2.97 2.23 2.86
C ILE A 38 -3.29 1.77 4.28
N MET A 39 -4.54 1.39 4.51
CA MET A 39 -5.07 1.06 5.84
C MET A 39 -5.49 -0.42 5.89
N PRO A 40 -5.22 -1.15 6.97
CA PRO A 40 -5.71 -2.52 7.11
C PRO A 40 -7.23 -2.53 7.28
N VAL A 41 -7.88 -3.50 6.65
CA VAL A 41 -9.29 -3.80 6.94
C VAL A 41 -9.37 -4.61 8.22
N ASN A 42 -10.05 -4.10 9.24
CA ASN A 42 -10.11 -4.72 10.58
C ASN A 42 -11.28 -5.69 10.78
N TYR A 43 -12.24 -5.77 9.85
CA TYR A 43 -13.34 -6.72 9.94
C TYR A 43 -13.69 -7.34 8.58
N VAL A 44 -13.97 -8.63 8.59
CA VAL A 44 -14.38 -9.39 7.40
C VAL A 44 -15.74 -8.86 6.94
N GLY A 45 -15.82 -8.42 5.68
CA GLY A 45 -17.06 -7.86 5.09
C GLY A 45 -17.06 -6.34 4.90
N ALA A 46 -16.03 -5.61 5.36
CA ALA A 46 -15.87 -4.18 5.11
C ALA A 46 -15.62 -3.81 3.63
N GLY A 47 -15.37 -4.82 2.78
CA GLY A 47 -14.82 -4.63 1.45
C GLY A 47 -13.32 -4.36 1.48
N GLY A 48 -12.81 -3.71 0.44
CA GLY A 48 -11.40 -3.36 0.29
C GLY A 48 -10.69 -4.10 -0.85
N LEU A 49 -9.44 -3.71 -1.06
CA LEU A 49 -8.56 -4.27 -2.06
C LEU A 49 -7.77 -5.44 -1.47
N ILE A 50 -7.61 -6.51 -2.25
CA ILE A 50 -6.95 -7.74 -1.80
C ILE A 50 -5.41 -7.57 -1.86
N LEU A 51 -4.73 -7.87 -0.75
CA LEU A 51 -3.26 -8.02 -0.70
C LEU A 51 -2.84 -9.44 -1.09
N LYS A 52 -2.51 -9.61 -2.37
CA LYS A 52 -2.07 -10.89 -2.92
C LYS A 52 -0.65 -11.21 -2.48
N TYR A 53 -0.37 -12.48 -2.16
CA TYR A 53 1.00 -12.95 -1.99
C TYR A 53 1.75 -12.90 -3.32
N ARG A 54 3.00 -12.41 -3.29
CA ARG A 54 3.91 -12.40 -4.45
C ARG A 54 4.92 -13.55 -4.42
N ASN A 55 5.27 -14.02 -3.22
CA ASN A 55 6.26 -15.09 -3.04
C ASN A 55 6.10 -15.78 -1.67
N ALA A 56 6.88 -16.84 -1.46
CA ALA A 56 6.89 -17.62 -0.21
C ALA A 56 7.47 -16.87 1.00
N LYS A 57 8.19 -15.75 0.80
CA LYS A 57 8.67 -14.91 1.92
C LYS A 57 7.55 -14.11 2.56
N GLY A 58 6.44 -13.92 1.85
CA GLY A 58 5.27 -13.18 2.34
C GLY A 58 5.11 -11.77 1.78
N ASP A 59 5.91 -11.39 0.78
CA ASP A 59 5.76 -10.09 0.10
C ASP A 59 4.37 -9.99 -0.52
N ARG A 60 3.78 -8.80 -0.48
CA ARG A 60 2.41 -8.54 -0.94
C ARG A 60 2.36 -7.58 -2.11
N SER A 61 1.29 -7.69 -2.88
CA SER A 61 0.90 -6.74 -3.92
C SER A 61 -0.57 -6.40 -3.83
N VAL A 62 -0.90 -5.14 -4.09
CA VAL A 62 -2.27 -4.67 -4.32
C VAL A 62 -2.31 -3.83 -5.60
N LEU A 63 -3.36 -4.00 -6.42
CA LEU A 63 -3.56 -3.21 -7.63
C LEU A 63 -4.22 -1.88 -7.23
N LEU A 64 -3.64 -0.77 -7.68
CA LEU A 64 -4.07 0.60 -7.37
C LEU A 64 -4.22 1.48 -8.61
N SER A 65 -4.10 0.93 -9.82
CA SER A 65 -4.09 1.69 -11.07
C SER A 65 -5.27 2.64 -11.23
N GLU A 66 -6.46 2.27 -10.73
CA GLU A 66 -7.66 3.12 -10.78
C GLU A 66 -7.66 4.29 -9.78
N LEU A 67 -6.78 4.24 -8.76
CA LEU A 67 -6.62 5.29 -7.76
C LEU A 67 -5.42 6.18 -8.01
N LEU A 68 -4.40 5.72 -8.73
CA LEU A 68 -3.17 6.49 -8.90
C LEU A 68 -3.39 7.68 -9.85
N PRO A 69 -2.88 8.89 -9.52
CA PRO A 69 -2.84 9.99 -10.47
C PRO A 69 -2.02 9.65 -11.71
N GLU A 70 -2.36 10.26 -12.85
CA GLU A 70 -1.63 10.04 -14.12
C GLU A 70 -0.16 10.49 -14.06
N ASP A 71 0.14 11.47 -13.20
CA ASP A 71 1.47 12.06 -13.02
C ASP A 71 2.26 11.46 -11.84
N VAL A 72 1.82 10.31 -11.32
CA VAL A 72 2.55 9.63 -10.24
C VAL A 72 3.92 9.16 -10.72
N ASP A 73 4.94 9.33 -9.88
CA ASP A 73 6.25 8.73 -10.16
C ASP A 73 6.20 7.21 -9.90
N TYR A 74 6.95 6.41 -10.66
CA TYR A 74 7.10 4.98 -10.37
C TYR A 74 8.39 4.71 -9.59
N GLY A 75 8.48 3.55 -8.93
CA GLY A 75 9.68 3.09 -8.23
C GLY A 75 9.56 3.02 -6.71
N MET A 76 10.71 3.00 -6.05
CA MET A 76 10.80 2.81 -4.59
C MET A 76 10.35 4.07 -3.84
N ARG A 77 9.76 3.86 -2.66
CA ARG A 77 9.33 4.92 -1.73
C ARG A 77 9.79 4.61 -0.32
N ASP A 78 10.33 5.61 0.34
CA ASP A 78 10.39 5.62 1.80
C ASP A 78 8.97 5.85 2.34
N VAL A 79 8.54 4.92 3.20
CA VAL A 79 7.20 4.89 3.76
C VAL A 79 7.26 4.89 5.27
N GLN A 80 6.22 5.46 5.87
CA GLN A 80 6.05 5.54 7.32
C GLN A 80 4.67 5.02 7.71
N TRP A 81 4.60 4.32 8.83
CA TRP A 81 3.33 4.02 9.48
C TRP A 81 2.90 5.24 10.29
N ASP A 82 1.66 5.66 10.11
CA ASP A 82 1.03 6.75 10.84
C ASP A 82 0.06 6.15 11.86
N GLU A 83 0.42 6.26 13.13
CA GLU A 83 -0.35 5.68 14.24
C GLU A 83 -1.70 6.37 14.45
N GLU A 84 -1.81 7.66 14.12
CA GLU A 84 -3.06 8.40 14.27
C GLU A 84 -4.04 8.03 13.14
N ALA A 85 -3.54 7.95 11.92
CA ALA A 85 -4.33 7.55 10.77
C ALA A 85 -4.54 6.03 10.64
N LEU A 86 -3.81 5.22 11.43
CA LEU A 86 -3.71 3.76 11.28
C LEU A 86 -3.45 3.35 9.83
N ALA A 87 -2.48 4.02 9.22
CA ALA A 87 -2.22 3.93 7.78
C ALA A 87 -0.71 3.89 7.47
N LEU A 88 -0.34 3.11 6.46
CA LEU A 88 0.94 3.25 5.80
C LEU A 88 0.88 4.42 4.81
N ARG A 89 1.67 5.45 5.05
CA ARG A 89 1.77 6.65 4.21
C ARG A 89 2.82 6.47 3.14
N ILE A 90 2.39 6.67 1.90
CA ILE A 90 3.20 6.45 0.71
C ILE A 90 3.22 7.75 -0.11
N PRO A 91 4.37 8.44 -0.21
CA PRO A 91 4.51 9.60 -1.07
C PRO A 91 4.28 9.22 -2.54
N LEU A 92 3.44 9.99 -3.24
CA LEU A 92 3.15 9.75 -4.65
C LEU A 92 4.31 10.21 -5.55
N TYR A 93 4.96 11.30 -5.19
CA TYR A 93 6.01 11.95 -6.00
C TYR A 93 7.38 11.83 -5.31
N ILE A 94 8.44 11.65 -6.11
CA ILE A 94 9.82 11.64 -5.64
C ILE A 94 10.40 13.04 -5.89
N THR A 95 10.70 13.78 -4.82
CA THR A 95 11.51 15.01 -4.90
C THR A 95 12.97 14.73 -5.26
#